data_AF-A0A2S7NSG0-F1
#
_entry.id   AF-A0A2S7NSG0-F1
#
_cell.length_a   1.000
_cell.length_b   1.000
_cell.length_c   1.000
_cell.angle_alpha   90.00
_cell.angle_beta   90.00
_cell.angle_gamma   90.00
#
_symmetry.space_group_name_H-M   'P 1'
#
loop_
_entity.id
_entity.type
_entity.pdbx_description
1 polymer ?
#
loop_
_entity_poly.entity_id
_entity_poly.type
_entity_poly.pdbx_seq_one_letter_code
_entity_poly.pdbx_strand_id
1 'polypeptide(L)'
;MMTETTGGKYDRNAQKNSDGSYSFNNQERIPDNWTNRATPYTAVDVTVEILAQYLEYPVLFGGATGNGGFDTINFGSMIKDGKLISPPDAATSACFLYQLATQSIPSSLNGVVTPTVQAITLLLSKLGTTLTNLGCPIALT
;
A
#
# COMPACT_ATOMS: atom_id res chain seq x y z
N MET A 1 -19.34 -2.15 3.54
CA MET A 1 -20.07 -0.93 3.93
C MET A 1 -20.20 -0.91 5.45
N MET A 2 -19.34 -0.19 6.16
CA MET A 2 -19.52 0.02 7.60
C MET A 2 -20.60 1.08 7.76
N THR A 3 -21.74 0.69 8.34
CA THR A 3 -22.83 1.63 8.63
C THR A 3 -22.50 2.43 9.89
N GLU A 4 -22.36 3.75 9.74
CA GLU A 4 -22.28 4.69 10.86
C GLU A 4 -23.59 4.65 11.65
N THR A 5 -23.56 3.98 12.80
CA THR A 5 -24.58 4.15 13.83
C THR A 5 -24.18 5.35 14.69
N THR A 6 -24.87 6.46 14.48
CA THR A 6 -25.17 7.52 15.47
C THR A 6 -24.32 7.50 16.75
N GLY A 7 -23.24 8.27 16.76
CA GLY A 7 -22.55 8.68 18.00
C GLY A 7 -21.12 8.14 18.17
N GLY A 8 -20.17 8.72 17.43
CA GLY A 8 -18.81 9.06 17.90
C GLY A 8 -18.02 8.03 18.71
N LYS A 9 -18.06 6.72 18.40
CA LYS A 9 -17.38 5.70 19.21
C LYS A 9 -16.29 4.86 18.53
N TYR A 10 -16.06 5.00 17.23
CA TYR A 10 -15.27 4.00 16.50
C TYR A 10 -13.92 4.45 15.95
N ASP A 11 -13.59 5.74 15.98
CA ASP A 11 -12.24 6.21 15.71
C ASP A 11 -11.68 6.94 16.93
N ARG A 12 -10.88 6.24 17.73
CA ARG A 12 -10.15 6.81 18.88
C ARG A 12 -8.76 7.30 18.51
N ASN A 13 -8.40 7.31 17.23
CA ASN A 13 -7.16 7.92 16.76
C ASN A 13 -7.41 9.30 16.12
N ALA A 14 -8.67 9.61 15.79
CA ALA A 14 -9.09 10.92 15.31
C ALA A 14 -10.09 11.59 16.26
N GLN A 15 -9.93 12.90 16.48
CA GLN A 15 -10.91 13.75 17.17
C GLN A 15 -11.61 14.65 16.15
N LYS A 16 -12.94 14.78 16.26
CA LYS A 16 -13.71 15.70 15.43
C LYS A 16 -13.56 17.13 15.97
N ASN A 17 -13.11 18.03 15.12
CA ASN A 17 -12.97 19.45 15.41
C ASN A 17 -14.32 20.18 15.27
N SER A 18 -14.39 21.39 15.82
CA SER A 18 -15.61 22.22 15.79
C SER A 18 -16.05 22.62 14.38
N ASP A 19 -15.15 22.62 13.41
CA ASP A 19 -15.40 22.90 12.00
C ASP A 19 -15.83 21.68 11.17
N GLY A 20 -15.93 20.51 11.81
CA GLY A 20 -16.29 19.24 11.17
C GLY A 20 -15.11 18.45 10.59
N SER A 21 -13.88 18.98 10.63
CA SER A 21 -12.66 18.25 10.27
C SER A 21 -12.27 17.24 11.36
N TYR A 22 -11.32 16.35 11.05
CA TYR A 22 -10.77 15.37 11.99
C TYR A 22 -9.27 15.59 12.18
N SER A 23 -8.78 15.51 13.42
CA SER A 23 -7.35 15.62 13.75
C SER A 23 -6.86 14.40 14.51
N PHE A 24 -5.60 14.00 14.29
CA PHE A 24 -4.97 12.93 15.04
C PHE A 24 -4.86 13.30 16.54
N ASN A 25 -5.25 12.39 17.43
CA ASN A 25 -5.34 12.66 18.86
C ASN A 25 -4.21 12.02 19.71
N ASN A 26 -3.21 11.40 19.06
CA ASN A 26 -2.01 10.84 19.69
C ASN A 26 -2.26 9.75 20.75
N GLN A 27 -3.38 9.01 20.65
CA GLN A 27 -3.70 7.94 21.60
C GLN A 27 -3.25 6.55 21.13
N GLU A 28 -3.12 6.32 19.81
CA GLU A 28 -2.80 5.03 19.17
C GLU A 28 -3.39 3.82 19.92
N ARG A 29 -4.70 3.87 20.22
CA ARG A 29 -5.34 2.90 21.10
C ARG A 29 -6.42 2.11 20.36
N ILE A 30 -6.34 0.78 20.48
CA ILE A 30 -7.41 -0.12 20.03
C ILE A 30 -8.74 0.28 20.71
N PRO A 31 -9.86 0.40 19.98
CA PRO A 31 -11.15 0.74 20.57
C PRO A 31 -11.57 -0.26 21.67
N ASP A 32 -12.31 0.22 22.66
CA ASP A 32 -12.85 -0.68 23.70
C ASP A 32 -13.82 -1.68 23.05
N ASN A 33 -13.78 -2.94 23.47
CA ASN A 33 -14.54 -4.05 22.90
C ASN A 33 -14.22 -4.38 21.43
N TRP A 34 -13.12 -3.87 20.89
CA TRP A 34 -12.61 -4.35 19.61
C TRP A 34 -12.16 -5.81 19.76
N THR A 35 -12.64 -6.67 18.87
CA THR A 35 -12.22 -8.06 18.77
C THR A 35 -11.59 -8.30 17.42
N ASN A 36 -10.65 -9.25 17.37
CA ASN A 36 -10.13 -9.72 16.10
C ASN A 36 -11.26 -10.30 15.25
N ARG A 37 -11.17 -10.12 13.93
CA ARG A 37 -12.08 -10.80 13.00
C ARG A 37 -11.96 -12.30 13.18
N ALA A 38 -13.09 -13.00 13.08
CA ALA A 38 -13.11 -14.47 13.10
C ALA A 38 -12.28 -15.07 11.95
N THR A 39 -12.32 -14.42 10.78
CA THR A 39 -11.48 -14.75 9.62
C THR A 39 -10.46 -13.63 9.41
N PRO A 40 -9.15 -13.91 9.57
CA PRO A 40 -8.10 -12.95 9.29
C PRO A 40 -8.11 -12.51 7.83
N TYR A 41 -7.73 -11.26 7.56
CA TYR A 41 -7.43 -10.86 6.19
C TYR A 41 -6.08 -11.42 5.75
N THR A 42 -6.04 -11.88 4.51
CA THR A 42 -4.81 -12.19 3.79
C THR A 42 -4.31 -10.94 3.06
N ALA A 43 -3.06 -10.98 2.58
CA ALA A 43 -2.51 -9.91 1.74
C ALA A 43 -3.33 -9.72 0.44
N VAL A 44 -3.93 -10.79 -0.08
CA VAL A 44 -4.80 -10.75 -1.26
C VAL A 44 -6.09 -9.99 -0.95
N ASP A 45 -6.73 -10.28 0.19
CA ASP A 45 -7.95 -9.57 0.59
C ASP A 45 -7.71 -8.06 0.75
N VAL A 46 -6.59 -7.68 1.38
CA VAL A 46 -6.21 -6.27 1.52
C VAL A 46 -5.98 -5.62 0.15
N THR A 47 -5.33 -6.32 -0.77
CA THR A 47 -5.09 -5.84 -2.13
C THR A 47 -6.40 -5.58 -2.88
N VAL A 48 -7.39 -6.47 -2.75
CA VAL A 48 -8.71 -6.29 -3.38
C VAL A 48 -9.39 -5.02 -2.87
N GLU A 49 -9.35 -4.77 -1.57
CA GLU A 49 -9.94 -3.55 -0.98
C GLU A 49 -9.19 -2.27 -1.40
N ILE A 50 -7.86 -2.32 -1.53
CA ILE A 50 -7.06 -1.20 -2.06
C ILE A 50 -7.45 -0.90 -3.51
N LEU A 51 -7.55 -1.94 -4.34
CA LEU A 51 -7.93 -1.79 -5.74
C LEU A 51 -9.36 -1.24 -5.85
N ALA A 52 -10.30 -1.73 -5.05
CA ALA A 52 -11.67 -1.22 -5.01
C ALA A 52 -11.72 0.28 -4.66
N GLN A 53 -10.97 0.72 -3.64
CA GLN A 53 -10.89 2.13 -3.27
C GLN A 53 -10.29 3.00 -4.38
N TYR A 54 -9.22 2.53 -5.03
CA TYR A 54 -8.60 3.26 -6.13
C TYR A 54 -9.54 3.35 -7.35
N LEU A 55 -10.24 2.26 -7.69
CA LEU A 55 -11.12 2.22 -8.86
C LEU A 55 -12.36 3.12 -8.71
N GLU A 56 -12.78 3.43 -7.48
CA GLU A 56 -13.88 4.36 -7.22
C GLU A 56 -13.51 5.80 -7.61
N TYR A 57 -12.29 6.25 -7.27
CA TYR A 57 -11.78 7.59 -7.60
C TYR A 57 -10.32 7.54 -8.08
N PRO A 58 -10.07 7.12 -9.33
CA PRO A 58 -8.72 6.90 -9.83
C PRO A 58 -7.95 8.22 -9.97
N VAL A 59 -6.71 8.21 -9.46
CA VAL A 59 -5.75 9.32 -9.57
C VAL A 59 -4.53 8.88 -10.36
N LEU A 60 -3.79 9.83 -10.94
CA LEU A 60 -2.61 9.49 -11.73
C LEU A 60 -1.48 8.94 -10.86
N PHE A 61 -0.84 7.86 -11.31
CA PHE A 61 0.43 7.39 -10.79
C PHE A 61 1.55 8.28 -11.31
N GLY A 62 2.37 8.81 -10.38
CA GLY A 62 3.43 9.73 -10.71
C GLY A 62 3.90 10.54 -9.52
N GLY A 63 4.61 11.63 -9.80
CA GLY A 63 5.19 12.51 -8.79
C GLY A 63 5.02 13.98 -9.13
N ALA A 64 4.90 14.82 -8.10
CA ALA A 64 4.94 16.26 -8.27
C ALA A 64 6.36 16.72 -8.67
N THR A 65 6.47 17.60 -9.66
CA THR A 65 7.75 18.14 -10.14
C THR A 65 8.13 19.48 -9.50
N GLY A 66 7.40 19.90 -8.46
CA GLY A 66 7.67 21.11 -7.67
C GLY A 66 7.13 22.42 -8.27
N ASN A 67 6.95 22.51 -9.59
CA ASN A 67 6.47 23.74 -10.27
C ASN A 67 4.98 23.67 -10.66
N GLY A 68 4.17 22.96 -9.88
CA GLY A 68 2.77 22.68 -10.22
C GLY A 68 2.59 21.63 -11.33
N GLY A 69 3.68 21.05 -11.84
CA GLY A 69 3.65 19.93 -12.77
C GLY A 69 3.53 18.59 -12.05
N PHE A 70 3.00 17.61 -12.78
CA PHE A 70 2.92 16.22 -12.35
C PHE A 70 3.53 15.35 -13.46
N ASP A 71 4.56 14.58 -13.12
CA ASP A 71 5.21 13.65 -14.02
C ASP A 71 4.57 12.27 -13.87
N THR A 72 3.96 11.78 -14.94
CA THR A 72 3.27 10.49 -14.94
C THR A 72 4.24 9.36 -15.26
N ILE A 73 4.06 8.22 -14.60
CA ILE A 73 4.92 7.06 -14.84
C ILE A 73 4.29 6.11 -15.86
N ASN A 74 5.17 5.36 -16.53
CA ASN A 74 4.82 4.15 -17.25
C ASN A 74 5.48 2.98 -16.51
N PHE A 75 4.71 1.95 -16.16
CA PHE A 75 5.23 0.80 -15.42
C PHE A 75 4.67 -0.50 -15.96
N GLY A 76 5.57 -1.33 -16.49
CA GLY A 76 5.23 -2.59 -17.12
C GLY A 76 4.15 -2.44 -18.20
N SER A 77 3.28 -3.43 -18.30
CA SER A 77 2.07 -3.40 -19.14
C SER A 77 0.83 -2.91 -18.39
N MET A 78 0.94 -2.57 -17.10
CA MET A 78 -0.22 -2.26 -16.26
C MET A 78 -0.49 -0.76 -16.16
N ILE A 79 0.56 0.07 -16.12
CA ILE A 79 0.43 1.53 -16.04
C ILE A 79 0.96 2.16 -17.31
N LYS A 80 0.09 2.96 -17.95
CA LYS A 80 0.45 3.80 -19.07
C LYS A 80 -0.06 5.22 -18.86
N ASP A 81 0.80 6.21 -19.10
CA ASP A 81 0.52 7.64 -18.91
C ASP A 81 -0.05 7.93 -17.51
N GLY A 82 0.45 7.23 -16.49
CA GLY A 82 0.01 7.34 -15.11
C GLY A 82 -1.35 6.70 -14.81
N LYS A 83 -1.92 5.90 -15.71
CA LYS A 83 -3.24 5.26 -15.55
C LYS A 83 -3.12 3.74 -15.62
N LEU A 84 -3.96 3.04 -14.84
CA LEU A 84 -4.18 1.61 -15.05
C LEU A 84 -4.81 1.39 -16.43
N ILE A 85 -4.21 0.53 -17.25
CA ILE A 85 -4.73 0.17 -18.58
C ILE A 85 -5.97 -0.72 -18.46
N SER A 86 -5.96 -1.63 -17.48
CA SER A 86 -7.11 -2.40 -17.06
C SER A 86 -6.99 -2.76 -15.57
N PRO A 87 -8.10 -2.97 -14.85
CA PRO A 87 -8.05 -3.52 -13.50
C PRO A 87 -7.33 -4.88 -13.52
N PRO A 88 -6.20 -5.04 -12.82
CA PRO A 88 -5.54 -6.33 -12.73
C PRO A 88 -6.36 -7.26 -11.83
N ASP A 89 -6.17 -8.57 -11.96
CA ASP A 89 -6.69 -9.49 -10.94
C ASP A 89 -5.99 -9.28 -9.58
N ALA A 90 -6.54 -9.89 -8.54
CA ALA A 90 -6.07 -9.69 -7.18
C ALA A 90 -4.61 -10.14 -6.96
N ALA A 91 -4.19 -11.24 -7.60
CA ALA A 91 -2.83 -11.76 -7.46
C ALA A 91 -1.82 -10.84 -8.15
N THR A 92 -2.14 -10.43 -9.37
CA THR A 92 -1.37 -9.48 -10.18
C THR A 92 -1.23 -8.14 -9.48
N SER A 93 -2.33 -7.64 -8.91
CA SER A 93 -2.35 -6.40 -8.11
C SER A 93 -1.48 -6.53 -6.85
N ALA A 94 -1.52 -7.67 -6.17
CA ALA A 94 -0.74 -7.90 -4.96
C ALA A 94 0.77 -7.91 -5.28
N CYS A 95 1.15 -8.55 -6.38
CA CYS A 95 2.51 -8.53 -6.88
C CYS A 95 2.97 -7.14 -7.29
N PHE A 96 2.10 -6.36 -7.94
CA PHE A 96 2.41 -4.99 -8.33
C PHE A 96 2.61 -4.08 -7.10
N LEU A 97 1.73 -4.14 -6.11
CA LEU A 97 1.87 -3.37 -4.87
C LEU A 97 3.13 -3.77 -4.10
N TYR A 98 3.44 -5.07 -4.05
CA TYR A 98 4.67 -5.54 -3.44
C TYR A 98 5.91 -4.99 -4.15
N GLN A 99 5.92 -5.02 -5.48
CA GLN A 99 6.98 -4.45 -6.29
C GLN A 99 7.16 -2.96 -6.01
N LEU A 100 6.10 -2.16 -6.01
CA LEU A 100 6.18 -0.74 -5.64
C LEU A 100 6.76 -0.52 -4.22
N ALA A 101 6.33 -1.33 -3.24
CA ALA A 101 6.79 -1.22 -1.86
C ALA A 101 8.27 -1.59 -1.68
N THR A 102 8.83 -2.42 -2.56
CA THR A 102 10.18 -3.00 -2.41
C THR A 102 11.21 -2.50 -3.41
N GLN A 103 10.78 -1.92 -4.55
CA GLN A 103 11.69 -1.46 -5.61
C GLN A 103 12.47 -0.19 -5.27
N SER A 104 12.03 0.56 -4.25
CA SER A 104 12.67 1.82 -3.90
C SER A 104 13.81 1.59 -2.91
N ILE A 105 15.00 1.23 -3.41
CA ILE A 105 16.26 1.48 -2.67
C ILE A 105 16.76 2.85 -3.13
N PRO A 106 16.72 3.90 -2.27
CA PRO A 106 17.24 5.20 -2.65
C PRO A 106 18.69 5.06 -3.14
N SER A 107 19.02 5.66 -4.28
CA SER A 107 20.38 5.61 -4.84
C SER A 107 21.43 6.24 -3.92
N SER A 108 21.03 7.07 -2.96
CA SER A 108 21.87 7.55 -1.85
C SER A 108 22.32 6.45 -0.89
N LEU A 109 21.61 5.32 -0.81
CA LEU A 109 22.03 4.14 -0.07
C LEU A 109 22.91 3.20 -0.90
N ASN A 110 23.03 3.36 -2.21
CA ASN A 110 23.74 2.42 -3.08
C ASN A 110 25.26 2.32 -2.81
N GLY A 111 25.84 3.31 -2.12
CA GLY A 111 27.26 3.33 -1.71
C GLY A 111 27.53 3.10 -0.21
N VAL A 112 26.51 3.16 0.65
CA VAL A 112 26.64 2.96 2.12
C VAL A 112 26.00 1.63 2.55
N VAL A 113 24.93 1.27 1.86
CA VAL A 113 24.19 0.02 1.98
C VAL A 113 24.05 -0.52 0.56
N THR A 114 25.15 -0.95 -0.05
CA THR A 114 24.99 -2.06 -1.01
C THR A 114 24.41 -3.17 -0.13
N PRO A 115 23.13 -3.56 -0.26
CA PRO A 115 22.63 -4.64 0.58
C PRO A 115 23.52 -5.81 0.22
N THR A 116 24.34 -6.24 1.17
CA THR A 116 25.28 -7.33 0.92
C THR A 116 24.47 -8.50 0.39
N VAL A 117 25.08 -9.40 -0.36
CA VAL A 117 24.40 -10.62 -0.81
C VAL A 117 23.69 -11.30 0.38
N GLN A 118 24.22 -11.18 1.61
CA GLN A 118 23.56 -11.66 2.82
C GLN A 118 22.30 -10.88 3.22
N ALA A 119 22.26 -9.55 3.10
CA ALA A 119 21.07 -8.75 3.39
C ALA A 119 19.95 -9.01 2.38
N ILE A 120 20.28 -9.11 1.09
CA ILE A 120 19.33 -9.53 0.04
C ILE A 120 18.84 -10.95 0.31
N THR A 121 19.76 -11.88 0.62
CA THR A 121 19.40 -13.28 0.94
C THR A 121 18.54 -13.37 2.21
N LEU A 122 18.80 -12.56 3.23
CA LEU A 122 17.98 -12.52 4.44
C LEU A 122 16.58 -11.99 4.11
N LEU A 123 16.48 -10.91 3.34
CA LEU A 123 15.21 -10.35 2.89
C LEU A 123 14.42 -11.39 2.07
N LEU A 124 15.07 -12.04 1.11
CA LEU A 124 14.48 -13.13 0.32
C LEU A 124 14.15 -14.36 1.17
N SER A 125 14.88 -14.66 2.25
CA SER A 125 14.53 -15.77 3.14
C SER A 125 13.27 -15.49 3.97
N LYS A 126 12.94 -14.21 4.20
CA LYS A 126 11.78 -13.78 4.98
C LYS A 126 10.57 -13.45 4.11
N LEU A 127 10.79 -12.82 2.97
CA LEU A 127 9.75 -12.41 2.03
C LEU A 127 9.55 -13.43 0.90
N GLY A 128 10.54 -14.24 0.59
CA GLY A 128 10.49 -15.22 -0.50
C GLY A 128 9.42 -16.27 -0.30
N THR A 129 9.11 -16.69 0.92
CA THR A 129 7.98 -17.60 1.18
C THR A 129 6.64 -16.93 0.88
N THR A 130 6.44 -15.69 1.31
CA THR A 130 5.25 -14.89 0.99
C THR A 130 5.13 -14.61 -0.52
N LEU A 131 6.25 -14.30 -1.19
CA LEU A 131 6.29 -14.05 -2.63
C LEU A 131 6.06 -15.32 -3.46
N THR A 132 6.64 -16.44 -3.05
CA THR A 132 6.44 -17.74 -3.70
C THR A 132 4.98 -18.17 -3.57
N ASN A 133 4.37 -17.94 -2.41
CA ASN A 133 2.94 -18.21 -2.19
C ASN A 133 2.02 -17.32 -3.02
N LEU A 134 2.48 -16.13 -3.42
CA LEU A 134 1.73 -15.19 -4.28
C LEU A 134 2.06 -15.35 -5.78
N GLY A 135 3.07 -16.16 -6.15
CA GLY A 135 3.49 -16.35 -7.53
C GLY A 135 4.16 -15.12 -8.17
N CYS A 136 4.61 -14.15 -7.36
CA CYS A 136 5.11 -12.88 -7.86
C CYS A 136 6.50 -13.02 -8.49
N PRO A 137 6.77 -12.40 -9.66
CA PRO A 137 8.10 -12.35 -10.22
C PRO A 137 9.03 -11.55 -9.30
N ILE A 138 10.17 -12.16 -8.93
CA ILE A 138 11.19 -11.54 -8.10
C ILE A 138 11.94 -10.51 -8.97
N ALA A 139 11.88 -9.23 -8.59
CA ALA A 139 12.71 -8.20 -9.19
C ALA A 139 14.16 -8.42 -8.71
N LEU A 140 15.03 -8.88 -9.61
CA LEU A 140 16.44 -9.19 -9.33
C LEU A 140 17.42 -8.10 -9.81
N THR A 141 16.91 -6.90 -10.11
CA THR A 141 17.70 -5.81 -10.69
C THR A 141 17.27 -4.47 -10.13
#